data_AF-V7D2W6-F1
#
_entry.id   AF-V7D2W6-F1
#
_cell.length_a   1.000
_cell.length_b   1.000
_cell.length_c   1.000
_cell.angle_alpha   90.00
_cell.angle_beta   90.00
_cell.angle_gamma   90.00
#
_symmetry.space_group_name_H-M   'P 1'
#
loop_
_entity.id
_entity.type
_entity.pdbx_description
1 polymer ?
#
loop_
_entity_poly.entity_id
_entity_poly.type
_entity_poly.pdbx_seq_one_letter_code
_entity_poly.pdbx_strand_id
1 'polypeptide(L)'
;VTTEDGYILSLQRIPEGRTEVGDSETKKQPVIIQHGVLVDGRAWLLNSPEQNLPMILADNGFDVWIVHARGTTYSRKHISLDPSKPAYWNWCWDDMVTYDLPAIFNYVSNQTGQKINYVGHSLGTLIALASFTEGKLVNQLKSAALLCPVAYLSHMKTVLGVVVANSFIGEIMIETGMPEFDPKGLPVIELIKFLCLEPGVHCADVFTAITGDNCCLNSSTVNRFMDHEPQPTSTKNVVHLSQTVRSGVLTKFDNGGIQSITFQISPITFLFS
;
A
#
# COMPACT_ATOMS: atom_id res chain seq x y z
N VAL A 1 1.97 10.22 -12.85
CA VAL A 1 0.68 10.85 -12.46
C VAL A 1 0.95 11.91 -11.42
N THR A 2 0.37 13.10 -11.51
CA THR A 2 0.51 14.14 -10.48
C THR A 2 -0.80 14.25 -9.71
N THR A 3 -0.73 14.16 -8.39
CA THR A 3 -1.89 14.28 -7.49
C THR A 3 -2.26 15.74 -7.28
N GLU A 4 -3.48 16.00 -6.79
CA GLU A 4 -3.94 17.37 -6.53
C GLU A 4 -3.07 18.09 -5.49
N ASP A 5 -2.61 17.36 -4.47
CA ASP A 5 -1.70 17.88 -3.44
C ASP A 5 -0.24 17.96 -3.91
N GLY A 6 0.07 17.53 -5.14
CA GLY A 6 1.35 17.80 -5.81
C GLY A 6 2.38 16.67 -5.78
N TYR A 7 2.06 15.48 -5.25
CA TYR A 7 2.91 14.30 -5.34
C TYR A 7 2.95 13.77 -6.77
N ILE A 8 4.12 13.29 -7.18
CA ILE A 8 4.33 12.71 -8.51
C ILE A 8 4.54 11.21 -8.36
N LEU A 9 3.52 10.45 -8.77
CA LEU A 9 3.45 8.99 -8.68
C LEU A 9 3.91 8.34 -9.98
N SER A 10 4.75 7.31 -9.86
CA SER A 10 5.13 6.42 -10.97
C SER A 10 4.12 5.29 -11.12
N LEU A 11 3.73 5.04 -12.37
CA LEU A 11 2.89 3.90 -12.77
C LEU A 11 3.60 3.17 -13.91
N GLN A 12 3.68 1.85 -13.83
CA GLN A 12 4.27 1.00 -14.85
C GLN A 12 3.14 0.33 -15.59
N ARG A 13 3.18 0.39 -16.91
CA ARG A 13 2.14 -0.17 -17.78
C ARG A 13 2.68 -1.36 -18.54
N ILE A 14 1.93 -2.46 -18.51
CA ILE A 14 2.14 -3.64 -19.36
C ILE A 14 0.90 -3.72 -20.27
N PRO A 15 0.95 -3.11 -21.46
CA PRO A 15 -0.21 -2.97 -22.33
C PRO A 15 -0.57 -4.25 -23.11
N GLU A 16 0.35 -5.22 -23.16
CA GLU A 16 0.20 -6.44 -23.94
C GLU A 16 0.93 -7.63 -23.33
N GLY A 17 0.39 -8.82 -23.62
CA GLY A 17 0.97 -10.09 -23.26
C GLY A 17 2.19 -10.44 -24.12
N ARG A 18 3.02 -11.34 -23.61
CA ARG A 18 4.32 -11.68 -24.22
C ARG A 18 4.22 -12.38 -25.57
N THR A 19 3.12 -13.10 -25.80
CA THR A 19 2.87 -13.87 -27.04
C THR A 19 1.91 -13.16 -27.99
N GLU A 20 1.42 -11.98 -27.62
CA GLU A 20 0.56 -11.20 -28.52
C GLU A 20 1.41 -10.57 -29.62
N VAL A 21 1.09 -10.90 -30.88
CA VAL A 21 1.66 -10.24 -32.05
C VAL A 21 0.73 -9.09 -32.41
N GLY A 22 1.28 -7.87 -32.40
CA GLY A 22 0.52 -6.63 -32.47
C GLY A 22 -0.41 -6.54 -33.67
N ASP A 23 -1.71 -6.67 -33.41
CA ASP A 23 -2.79 -5.90 -34.07
C ASP A 23 -4.15 -6.13 -33.37
N SER A 24 -4.15 -6.01 -32.04
CA SER A 24 -5.41 -5.97 -31.29
C SER A 24 -5.97 -4.54 -31.36
N GLU A 25 -6.75 -4.21 -32.40
CA GLU A 25 -7.59 -2.98 -32.44
C GLU A 25 -8.55 -2.90 -31.23
N THR A 26 -8.79 -4.02 -30.55
CA THR A 26 -9.61 -4.09 -29.34
C THR A 26 -8.93 -3.46 -28.13
N LYS A 27 -9.59 -2.46 -27.55
CA LYS A 27 -9.18 -1.86 -26.28
C LYS A 27 -9.25 -2.91 -25.16
N LYS A 28 -8.09 -3.29 -24.63
CA LYS A 28 -7.97 -4.22 -23.50
C LYS A 28 -8.50 -3.60 -22.22
N GLN A 29 -9.11 -4.43 -21.37
CA GLN A 29 -9.70 -3.98 -20.12
C GLN A 29 -8.60 -3.57 -19.13
N PRO A 30 -8.60 -2.33 -18.59
CA PRO A 30 -7.57 -1.92 -17.64
C PRO A 30 -7.71 -2.59 -16.28
N VAL A 31 -6.57 -2.94 -15.69
CA VAL A 31 -6.42 -3.41 -14.32
C VAL A 31 -5.37 -2.56 -13.60
N ILE A 32 -5.75 -1.93 -12.48
CA ILE A 32 -4.79 -1.32 -11.54
C ILE A 32 -4.38 -2.36 -10.51
N ILE A 33 -3.08 -2.46 -10.24
CA ILE A 33 -2.51 -3.31 -9.20
C ILE A 33 -1.81 -2.42 -8.17
N GLN A 34 -2.31 -2.44 -6.93
CA GLN A 34 -1.84 -1.65 -5.80
C GLN A 34 -1.19 -2.52 -4.73
N HIS A 35 0.03 -2.16 -4.35
CA HIS A 35 0.79 -2.83 -3.30
C HIS A 35 0.36 -2.43 -1.87
N GLY A 36 0.96 -3.10 -0.88
CA GLY A 36 0.73 -2.86 0.55
C GLY A 36 1.64 -1.79 1.16
N VAL A 37 1.65 -1.70 2.49
CA VAL A 37 2.57 -0.83 3.22
C VAL A 37 4.00 -1.39 3.16
N LEU A 38 5.01 -0.52 3.18
CA LEU A 38 6.44 -0.87 3.18
C LEU A 38 6.90 -1.73 2.00
N VAL A 39 6.14 -1.76 0.91
CA VAL A 39 6.52 -2.39 -0.36
C VAL A 39 6.24 -1.44 -1.52
N ASP A 40 6.67 -1.79 -2.74
CA ASP A 40 6.27 -1.06 -3.94
C ASP A 40 5.77 -1.97 -5.08
N GLY A 41 5.53 -1.39 -6.25
CA GLY A 41 5.06 -2.11 -7.44
C GLY A 41 5.97 -3.26 -7.90
N ARG A 42 7.27 -3.23 -7.58
CA ARG A 42 8.23 -4.28 -7.95
C ARG A 42 7.92 -5.61 -7.25
N ALA A 43 7.32 -5.57 -6.06
CA ALA A 43 6.93 -6.77 -5.32
C ALA A 43 6.05 -7.72 -6.15
N TRP A 44 5.25 -7.19 -7.07
CA TRP A 44 4.40 -7.97 -7.97
C TRP A 44 5.14 -8.71 -9.09
N LEU A 45 6.43 -8.40 -9.30
CA LEU A 45 7.25 -8.90 -10.41
C LEU A 45 8.45 -9.74 -9.93
N LEU A 46 8.49 -10.15 -8.66
CA LEU A 46 9.64 -10.87 -8.08
C LEU A 46 9.74 -12.34 -8.53
N ASN A 47 8.62 -12.93 -8.95
CA ASN A 47 8.56 -14.28 -9.50
C ASN A 47 8.75 -14.25 -11.02
N SER A 48 8.99 -15.44 -11.60
CA SER A 48 8.98 -15.62 -13.06
C SER A 48 7.69 -15.08 -13.67
N PRO A 49 7.69 -14.62 -14.93
CA PRO A 49 6.50 -14.11 -15.60
C PRO A 49 5.29 -15.06 -15.56
N GLU A 50 5.51 -16.39 -15.55
CA GLU A 50 4.45 -17.40 -15.48
C GLU A 50 3.81 -17.50 -14.08
N GLN A 51 4.43 -16.89 -13.06
CA GLN A 51 4.06 -17.00 -11.65
C GLN A 51 3.80 -15.65 -11.00
N ASN A 52 3.80 -14.57 -11.78
CA ASN A 52 3.58 -13.23 -11.27
C ASN A 52 2.31 -12.62 -11.88
N LEU A 53 1.47 -12.04 -11.03
CA LEU A 53 0.11 -11.64 -11.38
C LEU A 53 0.06 -10.63 -12.55
N PRO A 54 0.92 -9.60 -12.62
CA PRO A 54 0.87 -8.64 -13.72
C PRO A 54 1.09 -9.28 -15.10
N MET A 55 2.08 -10.18 -15.21
CA MET A 55 2.37 -10.83 -16.49
C MET A 55 1.29 -11.84 -16.88
N ILE A 56 0.76 -12.60 -15.91
CA ILE A 56 -0.38 -13.50 -16.14
C ILE A 56 -1.59 -12.71 -16.66
N LEU A 57 -1.91 -11.56 -16.06
CA LEU A 57 -3.02 -10.71 -16.53
C LEU A 57 -2.78 -10.16 -17.93
N ALA A 58 -1.57 -9.67 -18.22
CA ALA A 58 -1.22 -9.18 -19.54
C ALA A 58 -1.33 -10.29 -20.61
N ASP A 59 -0.81 -11.49 -20.33
CA ASP A 59 -0.92 -12.67 -21.19
C ASP A 59 -2.39 -13.13 -21.40
N ASN A 60 -3.31 -12.72 -20.51
CA ASN A 60 -4.75 -12.97 -20.61
C ASN A 60 -5.54 -11.75 -21.14
N GLY A 61 -4.88 -10.80 -21.79
CA GLY A 61 -5.54 -9.71 -22.53
C GLY A 61 -5.98 -8.51 -21.70
N PHE A 62 -5.41 -8.32 -20.51
CA PHE A 62 -5.63 -7.10 -19.71
C PHE A 62 -4.56 -6.04 -19.99
N ASP A 63 -4.94 -4.76 -19.87
CA ASP A 63 -4.01 -3.63 -19.85
C ASP A 63 -3.62 -3.35 -18.39
N VAL A 64 -2.41 -3.74 -18.00
CA VAL A 64 -2.03 -3.79 -16.59
C VAL A 64 -1.28 -2.52 -16.18
N TRP A 65 -1.70 -1.90 -15.08
CA TRP A 65 -1.13 -0.70 -14.50
C TRP A 65 -0.69 -0.96 -13.07
N ILE A 66 0.62 -1.01 -12.83
CA ILE A 66 1.22 -1.24 -11.52
C ILE A 66 1.53 0.12 -10.89
N VAL A 67 1.01 0.37 -9.70
CA VAL A 67 1.18 1.66 -9.00
C VAL A 67 2.36 1.60 -8.05
N HIS A 68 3.10 2.70 -7.93
CA HIS A 68 3.98 2.97 -6.79
C HIS A 68 3.38 4.10 -5.94
N ALA A 69 3.09 3.83 -4.67
CA ALA A 69 2.53 4.81 -3.74
C ALA A 69 3.51 5.93 -3.42
N ARG A 70 3.00 7.12 -3.06
CA ARG A 70 3.80 8.27 -2.60
C ARG A 70 4.85 7.85 -1.55
N GLY A 71 6.06 8.41 -1.66
CA GLY A 71 7.17 8.15 -0.74
C GLY A 71 8.02 6.92 -1.06
N THR A 72 7.49 5.92 -1.80
CA THR A 72 8.30 4.79 -2.29
C THR A 72 9.39 5.24 -3.27
N THR A 73 10.41 4.40 -3.51
CA THR A 73 11.58 4.75 -4.35
C THR A 73 11.21 5.38 -5.69
N TYR A 74 10.16 4.86 -6.35
CA TYR A 74 9.75 5.32 -7.69
C TYR A 74 8.74 6.49 -7.67
N SER A 75 8.16 6.80 -6.52
CA SER A 75 7.17 7.88 -6.33
C SER A 75 7.62 8.88 -5.27
N ARG A 76 8.94 9.15 -5.23
CA ARG A 76 9.61 10.04 -4.28
C ARG A 76 9.79 11.47 -4.80
N LYS A 77 8.76 12.03 -5.44
CA LYS A 77 8.82 13.37 -6.06
C LYS A 77 7.58 14.19 -5.71
N HIS A 78 7.74 15.51 -5.70
CA HIS A 78 6.69 16.50 -5.51
C HIS A 78 6.95 17.70 -6.43
N ILE A 79 5.91 18.45 -6.77
CA ILE A 79 6.03 19.69 -7.56
C ILE A 79 6.77 20.84 -6.83
N SER A 80 6.95 20.73 -5.51
CA SER A 80 7.40 21.85 -4.66
C SER A 80 8.11 21.41 -3.38
N LEU A 81 7.72 20.27 -2.79
CA LEU A 81 8.32 19.76 -1.56
C LEU A 81 9.56 18.91 -1.85
N ASP A 82 10.58 19.07 -1.01
CA ASP A 82 11.81 18.27 -1.04
C ASP A 82 11.67 17.03 -0.14
N PRO A 83 11.88 15.80 -0.65
CA PRO A 83 11.86 14.57 0.14
C PRO A 83 12.84 14.51 1.31
N SER A 84 13.84 15.40 1.38
CA SER A 84 14.72 15.55 2.54
C SER A 84 14.09 16.31 3.71
N LYS A 85 12.91 16.92 3.50
CA LYS A 85 12.25 17.81 4.47
C LYS A 85 11.00 17.17 5.07
N PRO A 86 10.68 17.44 6.35
CA PRO A 86 9.49 16.88 6.99
C PRO A 86 8.16 17.15 6.31
N ALA A 87 8.02 18.30 5.64
CA ALA A 87 6.79 18.65 4.94
C ALA A 87 6.42 17.62 3.85
N TYR A 88 7.40 17.02 3.16
CA TYR A 88 7.16 15.99 2.15
C TYR A 88 6.57 14.68 2.73
N TRP A 89 6.76 14.45 4.02
CA TRP A 89 6.35 13.21 4.68
C TRP A 89 5.09 13.38 5.53
N ASN A 90 4.46 14.55 5.51
CA ASN A 90 3.25 14.83 6.28
C ASN A 90 1.99 14.31 5.58
N TRP A 91 1.90 13.00 5.39
CA TRP A 91 0.75 12.32 4.78
C TRP A 91 0.53 10.96 5.43
N CYS A 92 -0.65 10.38 5.25
CA CYS A 92 -1.02 9.03 5.67
C CYS A 92 -1.92 8.38 4.61
N TRP A 93 -2.45 7.19 4.88
CA TRP A 93 -3.31 6.49 3.91
C TRP A 93 -4.60 7.26 3.59
N ASP A 94 -5.07 8.15 4.46
CA ASP A 94 -6.18 9.06 4.14
C ASP A 94 -5.87 9.99 2.97
N ASP A 95 -4.65 10.49 2.88
CA ASP A 95 -4.20 11.32 1.77
C ASP A 95 -4.10 10.48 0.49
N MET A 96 -3.73 9.20 0.60
CA MET A 96 -3.75 8.27 -0.54
C MET A 96 -5.18 8.02 -1.05
N VAL A 97 -6.16 7.89 -0.15
CA VAL A 97 -7.59 7.80 -0.50
C VAL A 97 -8.09 9.09 -1.13
N THR A 98 -7.63 10.23 -0.63
CA THR A 98 -8.11 11.56 -1.04
C THR A 98 -7.50 12.01 -2.36
N TYR A 99 -6.22 11.74 -2.60
CA TYR A 99 -5.47 12.34 -3.69
C TYR A 99 -4.84 11.31 -4.63
N ASP A 100 -4.21 10.24 -4.13
CA ASP A 100 -3.51 9.26 -4.98
C ASP A 100 -4.51 8.47 -5.84
N LEU A 101 -5.43 7.77 -5.19
CA LEU A 101 -6.40 6.90 -5.84
C LEU A 101 -7.22 7.63 -6.91
N PRO A 102 -7.79 8.82 -6.65
CA PRO A 102 -8.46 9.62 -7.67
C PRO A 102 -7.56 10.03 -8.83
N ALA A 103 -6.34 10.50 -8.58
CA ALA A 103 -5.42 10.89 -9.65
C ALA A 103 -5.05 9.70 -10.54
N ILE A 104 -4.81 8.53 -9.94
CA ILE A 104 -4.51 7.28 -10.64
C ILE A 104 -5.70 6.82 -11.48
N PHE A 105 -6.90 6.72 -10.89
CA PHE A 105 -8.10 6.27 -11.58
C PHE A 105 -8.46 7.20 -12.74
N ASN A 106 -8.44 8.52 -12.51
CA ASN A 106 -8.70 9.49 -13.55
C ASN A 106 -7.68 9.38 -14.69
N TYR A 107 -6.39 9.21 -14.37
CA TYR A 107 -5.36 9.04 -15.39
C TYR A 107 -5.62 7.78 -16.24
N VAL A 108 -5.80 6.61 -15.61
CA VAL A 108 -6.01 5.34 -16.34
C VAL A 108 -7.34 5.34 -17.10
N SER A 109 -8.42 5.83 -16.50
CA SER A 109 -9.74 5.94 -17.14
C SER A 109 -9.68 6.88 -18.34
N ASN A 110 -8.97 8.01 -18.25
CA ASN A 110 -8.83 8.94 -19.37
C ASN A 110 -7.94 8.36 -20.50
N GLN A 111 -6.89 7.62 -20.17
CA GLN A 111 -6.03 6.98 -21.16
C GLN A 111 -6.74 5.84 -21.91
N THR A 112 -7.61 5.10 -21.23
CA THR A 112 -8.23 3.88 -21.79
C THR A 112 -9.67 4.10 -22.25
N GLY A 113 -10.36 5.10 -21.72
CA GLY A 113 -11.80 5.33 -21.93
C GLY A 113 -12.68 4.25 -21.30
N GLN A 114 -12.18 3.49 -20.31
CA GLN A 114 -12.86 2.34 -19.73
C GLN A 114 -12.90 2.41 -18.20
N LYS A 115 -13.93 1.77 -17.61
CA LYS A 115 -13.97 1.48 -16.18
C LYS A 115 -12.83 0.54 -15.81
N ILE A 116 -12.40 0.54 -14.55
CA ILE A 116 -11.15 -0.08 -14.11
C ILE A 116 -11.42 -1.29 -13.21
N ASN A 117 -10.72 -2.40 -13.46
CA ASN A 117 -10.59 -3.47 -12.47
C ASN A 117 -9.49 -3.10 -11.47
N TYR A 118 -9.71 -3.34 -10.18
CA TYR A 118 -8.74 -3.03 -9.14
C TYR A 118 -8.27 -4.30 -8.43
N VAL A 119 -6.96 -4.44 -8.23
CA VAL A 119 -6.37 -5.46 -7.37
C VAL A 119 -5.55 -4.76 -6.29
N GLY A 120 -5.89 -4.98 -5.03
CA GLY A 120 -5.16 -4.43 -3.90
C GLY A 120 -4.60 -5.52 -3.01
N HIS A 121 -3.43 -5.28 -2.42
CA HIS A 121 -2.87 -6.11 -1.35
C HIS A 121 -2.67 -5.29 -0.06
N SER A 122 -3.04 -5.85 1.10
CA SER A 122 -2.77 -5.24 2.41
C SER A 122 -3.26 -3.78 2.47
N LEU A 123 -2.40 -2.78 2.67
CA LEU A 123 -2.76 -1.36 2.64
C LEU A 123 -3.51 -0.93 1.37
N GLY A 124 -3.17 -1.52 0.21
CA GLY A 124 -3.89 -1.29 -1.04
C GLY A 124 -5.39 -1.61 -0.94
N THR A 125 -5.74 -2.66 -0.19
CA THR A 125 -7.15 -3.00 0.05
C THR A 125 -7.84 -1.99 0.96
N LEU A 126 -7.13 -1.49 1.98
CA LEU A 126 -7.67 -0.53 2.93
C LEU A 126 -8.01 0.79 2.24
N ILE A 127 -7.10 1.30 1.42
CA ILE A 127 -7.35 2.55 0.68
C ILE A 127 -8.50 2.38 -0.33
N ALA A 128 -8.63 1.21 -0.96
CA ALA A 128 -9.74 0.93 -1.88
C ALA A 128 -11.08 0.90 -1.13
N LEU A 129 -11.16 0.14 -0.03
CA LEU A 129 -12.35 0.06 0.82
C LEU A 129 -12.77 1.43 1.33
N ALA A 130 -11.84 2.20 1.91
CA ALA A 130 -12.11 3.55 2.39
C ALA A 130 -12.63 4.46 1.26
N SER A 131 -11.98 4.45 0.08
CA SER A 131 -12.41 5.22 -1.08
C SER A 131 -13.84 4.86 -1.53
N PHE A 132 -14.15 3.57 -1.63
CA PHE A 132 -15.48 3.11 -2.06
C PHE A 132 -16.57 3.46 -1.03
N THR A 133 -16.26 3.40 0.27
CA THR A 133 -17.20 3.83 1.32
C THR A 133 -17.48 5.32 1.33
N GLU A 134 -16.53 6.15 0.86
CA GLU A 134 -16.76 7.59 0.63
C GLU A 134 -17.55 7.88 -0.65
N GLY A 135 -17.97 6.84 -1.39
CA GLY A 135 -18.62 6.98 -2.69
C GLY A 135 -17.67 7.45 -3.80
N LYS A 136 -16.37 7.52 -3.52
CA LYS A 136 -15.35 7.87 -4.51
C LYS A 136 -15.12 6.68 -5.45
N LEU A 137 -14.81 6.99 -6.71
CA LEU A 137 -14.39 6.02 -7.73
C LEU A 137 -15.41 4.96 -8.16
N VAL A 138 -16.54 4.81 -7.46
CA VAL A 138 -17.56 3.77 -7.74
C VAL A 138 -18.05 3.83 -9.20
N ASN A 139 -18.19 5.03 -9.77
CA ASN A 139 -18.61 5.21 -11.17
C ASN A 139 -17.53 4.78 -12.18
N GLN A 140 -16.26 4.79 -11.78
CA GLN A 140 -15.11 4.40 -12.59
C GLN A 140 -14.66 2.95 -12.34
N LEU A 141 -15.14 2.31 -11.26
CA LEU A 141 -14.81 0.94 -10.89
C LEU A 141 -15.64 -0.07 -11.71
N LYS A 142 -15.00 -1.10 -12.22
CA LYS A 142 -15.62 -2.27 -12.86
C LYS A 142 -15.73 -3.46 -11.90
N SER A 143 -14.62 -3.79 -11.24
CA SER A 143 -14.55 -4.84 -10.21
C SER A 143 -13.36 -4.61 -9.28
N ALA A 144 -13.36 -5.24 -8.10
CA ALA A 144 -12.25 -5.17 -7.16
C ALA A 144 -11.92 -6.56 -6.58
N ALA A 145 -10.65 -6.93 -6.59
CA ALA A 145 -10.10 -8.09 -5.88
C ALA A 145 -9.20 -7.61 -4.73
N LEU A 146 -9.51 -8.03 -3.51
CA LEU A 146 -8.84 -7.56 -2.29
C LEU A 146 -8.07 -8.71 -1.65
N LEU A 147 -6.75 -8.69 -1.79
CA LEU A 147 -5.83 -9.72 -1.30
C LEU A 147 -5.32 -9.36 0.10
N CYS A 148 -5.53 -10.25 1.07
CA CYS A 148 -5.25 -9.99 2.49
C CYS A 148 -5.88 -8.66 2.96
N PRO A 149 -7.23 -8.54 2.92
CA PRO A 149 -7.90 -7.27 3.14
C PRO A 149 -7.67 -6.72 4.55
N VAL A 150 -7.31 -5.45 4.62
CA VAL A 150 -7.09 -4.72 5.88
C VAL A 150 -8.27 -3.79 6.12
N ALA A 151 -9.05 -4.09 7.15
CA ALA A 151 -10.19 -3.29 7.58
C ALA A 151 -10.20 -3.07 9.10
N TYR A 152 -10.04 -4.16 9.87
CA TYR A 152 -9.97 -4.13 11.33
C TYR A 152 -8.62 -4.69 11.80
N LEU A 153 -7.70 -3.79 12.17
CA LEU A 153 -6.36 -4.18 12.63
C LEU A 153 -6.32 -4.57 14.12
N SER A 154 -7.39 -4.36 14.88
CA SER A 154 -7.48 -4.71 16.31
C SER A 154 -7.32 -6.20 16.62
N HIS A 155 -7.50 -7.08 15.63
CA HIS A 155 -7.35 -8.52 15.79
C HIS A 155 -6.04 -9.07 15.18
N MET A 156 -5.10 -8.20 14.82
CA MET A 156 -3.81 -8.64 14.30
C MET A 156 -3.06 -9.48 15.35
N LYS A 157 -2.50 -10.62 14.92
CA LYS A 157 -1.73 -11.52 15.79
C LYS A 157 -0.22 -11.26 15.75
N THR A 158 0.20 -10.39 14.83
CA THR A 158 1.59 -9.99 14.62
C THR A 158 2.11 -9.22 15.84
N VAL A 159 2.82 -9.91 16.74
CA VAL A 159 3.26 -9.35 18.04
C VAL A 159 4.05 -8.06 17.86
N LEU A 160 5.00 -8.02 16.93
CA LEU A 160 5.80 -6.82 16.66
C LEU A 160 4.92 -5.63 16.25
N GLY A 161 3.93 -5.85 15.38
CA GLY A 161 3.02 -4.79 14.95
C GLY A 161 2.09 -4.31 16.08
N VAL A 162 1.65 -5.19 16.97
CA VAL A 162 0.87 -4.82 18.16
C VAL A 162 1.70 -3.99 19.14
N VAL A 163 2.97 -4.37 19.36
CA VAL A 163 3.89 -3.61 20.21
C VAL A 163 4.17 -2.22 19.62
N VAL A 164 4.48 -2.15 18.32
CA VAL A 164 4.66 -0.87 17.61
C VAL A 164 3.41 0.00 17.76
N ALA A 165 2.22 -0.57 17.56
CA ALA A 165 0.98 0.18 17.62
C ALA A 165 0.66 0.75 19.00
N ASN A 166 1.02 0.03 20.07
CA ASN A 166 0.70 0.44 21.45
C ASN A 166 1.81 1.25 22.15
N SER A 167 3.01 1.33 21.56
CA SER A 167 4.15 2.02 22.18
C SER A 167 4.17 3.54 21.99
N PHE A 168 3.29 4.09 21.14
CA PHE A 168 3.29 5.51 20.74
C PHE A 168 4.63 6.00 20.17
N ILE A 169 5.49 5.08 19.72
CA ILE A 169 6.82 5.42 19.23
C ILE A 169 6.74 6.28 17.96
N GLY A 170 5.76 6.03 17.09
CA GLY A 170 5.58 6.82 15.87
C GLY A 170 5.27 8.30 16.16
N GLU A 171 4.48 8.56 17.19
CA GLU A 171 4.15 9.91 17.66
C GLU A 171 5.41 10.62 18.17
N ILE A 172 6.22 9.93 18.99
CA ILE A 172 7.53 10.44 19.45
C ILE A 172 8.48 10.68 18.27
N MET A 173 8.49 9.79 17.28
CA MET A 173 9.31 9.93 16.06
C MET A 173 8.92 11.18 15.28
N ILE A 174 7.63 11.51 15.18
CA ILE A 174 7.17 12.76 14.56
C ILE A 174 7.68 13.98 15.36
N GLU A 175 7.52 13.98 16.68
CA GLU A 175 7.95 15.08 17.55
C GLU A 175 9.47 15.29 17.55
N THR A 176 10.24 14.22 17.41
CA THR A 176 11.71 14.25 17.35
C THR A 176 12.26 14.51 15.95
N GLY A 177 11.37 14.81 14.98
CA GLY A 177 11.78 15.22 13.64
C GLY A 177 12.19 14.07 12.72
N MET A 178 11.63 12.87 12.91
CA MET A 178 11.77 11.72 12.02
C MET A 178 10.45 11.43 11.28
N PRO A 179 10.21 12.17 10.18
CA PRO A 179 8.93 12.14 9.48
C PRO A 179 8.88 11.00 8.44
N GLU A 180 10.04 10.49 8.02
CA GLU A 180 10.20 9.29 7.19
C GLU A 180 10.41 8.07 8.07
N PHE A 181 9.64 7.02 7.81
CA PHE A 181 9.85 5.69 8.34
C PHE A 181 10.52 4.84 7.25
N ASP A 182 11.84 4.77 7.27
CA ASP A 182 12.64 3.89 6.40
C ASP A 182 13.17 2.69 7.21
N PRO A 183 12.63 1.48 7.04
CA PRO A 183 13.09 0.33 7.81
C PRO A 183 14.52 -0.11 7.50
N LYS A 184 15.13 0.41 6.41
CA LYS A 184 16.55 0.21 6.08
C LYS A 184 17.44 1.32 6.65
N GLY A 185 16.85 2.40 7.16
CA GLY A 185 17.56 3.48 7.81
C GLY A 185 18.03 3.10 9.22
N LEU A 186 19.21 3.55 9.61
CA LEU A 186 19.80 3.28 10.94
C LEU A 186 18.83 3.56 12.11
N PRO A 187 18.08 4.69 12.15
CA PRO A 187 17.19 4.97 13.27
C PRO A 187 16.09 3.90 13.45
N VAL A 188 15.50 3.43 12.34
CA VAL A 188 14.44 2.41 12.40
C VAL A 188 15.02 1.03 12.67
N ILE A 189 16.22 0.73 12.18
CA ILE A 189 16.94 -0.51 12.53
C ILE A 189 17.21 -0.58 14.03
N GLU A 190 17.68 0.51 14.65
CA GLU A 190 17.91 0.59 16.09
C GLU A 190 16.60 0.46 16.88
N LEU A 191 15.53 1.11 16.41
CA LEU A 191 14.19 0.94 16.98
C LEU A 191 13.74 -0.52 16.94
N ILE A 192 13.84 -1.19 15.78
CA ILE A 192 13.46 -2.59 15.64
C ILE A 192 14.28 -3.44 16.62
N LYS A 193 15.61 -3.27 16.67
CA LYS A 193 16.48 -3.98 17.63
C LYS A 193 16.05 -3.78 19.07
N PHE A 194 15.66 -2.57 19.45
CA PHE A 194 15.14 -2.29 20.78
C PHE A 194 13.82 -3.03 21.05
N LEU A 195 12.88 -2.99 20.12
CA LEU A 195 11.60 -3.71 20.23
C LEU A 195 11.77 -5.24 20.24
N CYS A 196 12.84 -5.76 19.64
CA CYS A 196 13.19 -7.18 19.68
C CYS A 196 13.61 -7.67 21.08
N LEU A 197 13.87 -6.76 22.03
CA LEU A 197 14.14 -7.11 23.42
C LEU A 197 12.85 -7.31 24.23
N GLU A 198 11.69 -6.91 23.68
CA GLU A 198 10.40 -7.09 24.34
C GLU A 198 10.01 -8.58 24.42
N PRO A 199 9.53 -9.06 25.57
CA PRO A 199 9.11 -10.44 25.72
C PRO A 199 8.06 -10.86 24.68
N GLY A 200 8.32 -11.95 23.96
CA GLY A 200 7.43 -12.49 22.92
C GLY A 200 7.66 -11.97 21.51
N VAL A 201 8.59 -11.02 21.32
CA VAL A 201 9.00 -10.56 19.98
C VAL A 201 10.17 -11.41 19.48
N HIS A 202 9.92 -12.27 18.49
CA HIS A 202 10.95 -13.13 17.88
C HIS A 202 11.52 -12.51 16.60
N CYS A 203 12.57 -11.71 16.72
CA CYS A 203 13.21 -11.05 15.56
C CYS A 203 14.27 -11.88 14.83
N ALA A 204 14.43 -13.17 15.16
CA ALA A 204 15.33 -14.05 14.40
C ALA A 204 14.93 -14.13 12.92
N ASP A 205 13.62 -13.99 12.65
CA ASP A 205 13.05 -13.80 11.33
C ASP A 205 12.01 -12.67 11.37
N VAL A 206 12.47 -11.43 11.13
CA VAL A 206 11.62 -10.23 11.10
C VAL A 206 10.52 -10.35 10.02
N PHE A 207 10.79 -11.06 8.92
CA PHE A 207 9.81 -11.24 7.86
C PHE A 207 8.64 -12.11 8.34
N THR A 208 8.93 -13.25 8.98
CA THR A 208 7.91 -14.11 9.62
C THR A 208 7.23 -13.39 10.79
N ALA A 209 7.96 -12.58 11.56
CA ALA A 209 7.40 -11.79 12.66
C ALA A 209 6.35 -10.77 12.20
N ILE A 210 6.37 -10.35 10.93
CA ILE A 210 5.41 -9.41 10.32
C ILE A 210 4.31 -10.14 9.57
N THR A 211 4.68 -11.12 8.74
CA THR A 211 3.79 -11.80 7.79
C THR A 211 3.10 -13.04 8.37
N GLY A 212 3.58 -13.53 9.51
CA GLY A 212 3.16 -14.79 10.11
C GLY A 212 3.92 -15.99 9.56
N ASP A 213 3.71 -17.15 10.18
CA ASP A 213 4.33 -18.41 9.75
C ASP A 213 3.95 -18.75 8.31
N ASN A 214 4.95 -19.17 7.53
CA ASN A 214 4.75 -19.46 6.12
C ASN A 214 5.37 -20.81 5.75
N CYS A 215 4.54 -21.69 5.17
CA CYS A 215 4.91 -23.04 4.72
C CYS A 215 5.73 -23.06 3.43
N CYS A 216 5.68 -21.98 2.66
CA CYS A 216 5.65 -22.11 1.21
C CYS A 216 6.65 -21.18 0.48
N LEU A 217 7.36 -20.32 1.22
CA LEU A 217 8.47 -19.52 0.68
C LEU A 217 9.77 -20.14 1.14
N ASN A 218 10.69 -20.32 0.20
CA ASN A 218 12.05 -20.71 0.54
C ASN A 218 12.92 -19.47 0.82
N SER A 219 14.07 -19.68 1.47
CA SER A 219 14.98 -18.59 1.83
C SER A 219 15.48 -17.80 0.62
N SER A 220 15.59 -18.42 -0.56
CA SER A 220 16.02 -17.71 -1.78
C SER A 220 14.99 -16.68 -2.25
N THR A 221 13.69 -16.98 -2.13
CA THR A 221 12.61 -16.05 -2.44
C THR A 221 12.56 -14.91 -1.43
N VAL A 222 12.71 -15.23 -0.14
CA VAL A 222 12.77 -14.21 0.93
C VAL A 222 13.96 -13.27 0.71
N ASN A 223 15.15 -13.80 0.42
CA ASN A 223 16.33 -12.97 0.14
C ASN A 223 16.11 -12.05 -1.07
N ARG A 224 15.54 -12.58 -2.16
CA ARG A 224 15.22 -11.75 -3.35
C ARG A 224 14.22 -10.64 -3.04
N PHE A 225 13.25 -10.91 -2.16
CA PHE A 225 12.33 -9.89 -1.68
C PHE A 225 13.10 -8.81 -0.89
N MET A 226 13.93 -9.24 0.07
CA MET A 226 14.70 -8.35 0.95
C MET A 226 15.82 -7.55 0.23
N ASP A 227 16.24 -7.95 -0.98
CA ASP A 227 17.20 -7.18 -1.79
C ASP A 227 16.63 -5.81 -2.21
N HIS A 228 15.31 -5.68 -2.27
CA HIS A 228 14.61 -4.43 -2.63
C HIS A 228 13.77 -3.89 -1.49
N GLU A 229 13.09 -4.80 -0.81
CA GLU A 229 12.16 -4.52 0.25
C GLU A 229 12.86 -4.54 1.62
N PRO A 230 12.35 -3.80 2.61
CA PRO A 230 11.16 -2.94 2.57
C PRO A 230 11.42 -1.56 1.94
N GLN A 231 10.33 -0.88 1.59
CA GLN A 231 10.29 0.50 1.11
C GLN A 231 9.92 1.48 2.23
N PRO A 232 10.35 2.74 2.15
CA PRO A 232 9.96 3.76 3.11
C PRO A 232 8.48 4.14 3.00
N THR A 233 7.94 4.63 4.11
CA THR A 233 6.62 5.28 4.21
C THR A 233 6.73 6.48 5.14
N SER A 234 5.70 7.32 5.28
CA SER A 234 5.71 8.35 6.31
C SER A 234 5.49 7.76 7.69
N THR A 235 6.15 8.32 8.70
CA THR A 235 5.89 8.01 10.11
C THR A 235 4.42 8.29 10.46
N LYS A 236 3.83 9.34 9.88
CA LYS A 236 2.41 9.66 10.05
C LYS A 236 1.49 8.53 9.54
N ASN A 237 1.85 7.84 8.46
CA ASN A 237 1.10 6.67 7.99
C ASN A 237 1.21 5.49 8.98
N VAL A 238 2.40 5.26 9.57
CA VAL A 238 2.58 4.25 10.63
C VAL A 238 1.75 4.59 11.86
N VAL A 239 1.70 5.86 12.27
CA VAL A 239 0.84 6.34 13.37
C VAL A 239 -0.63 6.11 13.05
N HIS A 240 -1.08 6.38 11.83
CA HIS A 240 -2.49 6.17 11.46
C HIS A 240 -2.89 4.69 11.50
N LEU A 241 -2.02 3.80 11.03
CA LEU A 241 -2.22 2.36 11.16
C LEU A 241 -2.26 1.93 12.64
N SER A 242 -1.40 2.52 13.47
CA SER A 242 -1.37 2.29 14.92
C SER A 242 -2.65 2.78 15.61
N GLN A 243 -3.18 3.94 15.22
CA GLN A 243 -4.47 4.43 15.69
C GLN A 243 -5.60 3.44 15.36
N THR A 244 -5.58 2.84 14.16
CA THR A 244 -6.58 1.84 13.74
C THR A 244 -6.49 0.55 14.57
N VAL A 245 -5.28 0.13 14.97
CA VAL A 245 -5.09 -1.00 15.90
C VAL A 245 -5.67 -0.67 17.27
N ARG A 246 -5.35 0.51 17.81
CA ARG A 246 -5.75 0.93 19.18
C ARG A 246 -7.25 1.20 19.30
N SER A 247 -7.84 1.89 18.33
CA SER A 247 -9.26 2.24 18.34
C SER A 247 -10.16 1.04 17.98
N GLY A 248 -9.62 0.08 17.24
CA GLY A 248 -10.35 -1.05 16.69
C GLY A 248 -11.40 -0.69 15.65
N VAL A 249 -11.40 0.55 15.18
CA VAL A 249 -12.30 1.06 14.14
C VAL A 249 -11.49 1.71 13.03
N LEU A 250 -11.94 1.55 11.80
CA LEU A 250 -11.38 2.29 10.67
C LEU A 250 -11.93 3.72 10.72
N THR A 251 -11.06 4.70 10.98
CA THR A 251 -11.41 6.12 11.07
C THR A 251 -10.39 6.97 10.32
N LYS A 252 -10.79 8.22 10.02
CA LYS A 252 -9.85 9.25 9.58
C LYS A 252 -8.71 9.46 10.59
N PHE A 253 -7.59 9.99 10.12
CA PHE A 253 -6.42 10.27 10.95
C PHE A 253 -6.80 11.23 12.07
N ASP A 254 -6.50 10.84 13.31
CA ASP A 254 -6.76 11.67 14.48
C ASP A 254 -5.53 12.55 14.76
N ASN A 255 -5.70 13.87 14.68
CA ASN A 255 -4.67 14.84 15.03
C ASN A 255 -4.65 15.18 16.54
N GLY A 256 -5.46 14.50 17.37
CA GLY A 256 -5.64 14.80 18.80
C GLY A 256 -6.68 15.89 19.08
N GLY A 257 -7.61 16.14 18.15
CA GLY A 257 -8.66 17.16 18.24
C GLY A 257 -10.07 16.54 18.23
N ILE A 258 -11.07 17.29 18.73
CA ILE A 258 -12.48 16.83 18.87
C ILE A 258 -13.15 16.79 17.49
N GLN A 259 -12.87 15.78 16.66
CA GLN A 259 -13.75 15.28 15.60
C GLN A 259 -13.14 14.03 14.95
N SER A 260 -13.67 12.85 15.28
CA SER A 260 -13.33 11.59 14.61
C SER A 260 -14.46 11.22 13.65
N ILE A 261 -14.19 11.22 12.34
CA ILE A 261 -15.10 10.66 11.34
C ILE A 261 -14.81 9.15 11.24
N THR A 262 -15.82 8.33 11.50
CA THR A 262 -15.73 6.86 11.48
C THR A 262 -16.20 6.32 10.13
N PHE A 263 -15.44 5.41 9.53
CA PHE A 263 -15.88 4.67 8.35
C PHE A 263 -16.79 3.52 8.79
N GLN A 264 -18.06 3.54 8.37
CA GLN A 264 -18.92 2.36 8.46
C GLN A 264 -18.66 1.45 7.27
N ILE A 265 -17.77 0.46 7.46
CA ILE A 265 -17.72 -0.69 6.55
C ILE A 265 -18.96 -1.54 6.88
N SER A 266 -20.02 -1.38 6.10
CA SER A 266 -21.12 -2.35 6.11
C SER A 266 -20.56 -3.70 5.65
N PRO A 267 -21.02 -4.84 6.20
CA PRO A 267 -20.59 -6.15 5.71
C PRO A 267 -20.83 -6.21 4.19
N ILE A 268 -19.74 -6.25 3.43
CA ILE A 268 -19.77 -6.36 1.98
C ILE A 268 -20.26 -7.78 1.69
N THR A 269 -21.51 -7.92 1.26
CA THR A 269 -22.01 -9.16 0.71
C THR A 269 -21.24 -9.40 -0.59
N PHE A 270 -20.22 -10.26 -0.53
CA PHE A 270 -19.61 -10.81 -1.73
C PHE A 270 -20.66 -11.68 -2.43
N LEU A 271 -21.36 -11.08 -3.40
CA LEU A 271 -22.14 -11.86 -4.37
C LEU A 271 -21.13 -12.52 -5.30
N PHE A 272 -20.76 -13.75 -4.99
CA PHE A 272 -20.19 -14.65 -5.98
C PHE A 272 -21.33 -14.96 -6.98
N SER A 273 -21.29 -14.32 -8.16
CA SER A 273 -22.09 -14.71 -9.31
C SER A 273 -21.29 -15.65 -10.20
#